data_AF-A0A6G6SF43-F1
#
_entry.id   AF-A0A6G6SF43-F1
#
_cell.length_a   1.000
_cell.length_b   1.000
_cell.length_c   1.000
_cell.angle_alpha   90.00
_cell.angle_beta   90.00
_cell.angle_gamma   90.00
#
_symmetry.space_group_name_H-M   'P 1'
#
loop_
_entity.id
_entity.type
_entity.pdbx_description
1 polymer ?
#
loop_
_entity_poly.entity_id
_entity_poly.type
_entity_poly.pdbx_seq_one_letter_code
_entity_poly.pdbx_strand_id
1 'polypeptide(L)'
;MENKVHLWIGSNFSSEEEYMHYFELDYSEEEGIDSPNYRVCGFCKDLGIMWYDEDFIGVIPRFDNDVMLDEILVDAAVDESEISFIKARCEVLGIKRANAIFWYQDPELVIKESDNQTYNNLYYIGQYKGD
;
A
#
# COMPACT_ATOMS: atom_id res chain seq x y z
N MET A 1 20.40 1.25 9.41
CA MET A 1 18.93 1.19 9.58
C MET A 1 18.46 -0.11 8.97
N GLU A 2 17.56 -0.83 9.64
CA GLU A 2 16.94 -2.02 9.06
C GLU A 2 16.07 -1.58 7.87
N ASN A 3 16.26 -2.18 6.69
CA ASN A 3 15.38 -1.98 5.55
C ASN A 3 14.00 -2.51 5.93
N LYS A 4 13.02 -1.63 6.14
CA LYS A 4 11.66 -2.00 6.55
C LYS A 4 10.65 -1.37 5.62
N VAL A 5 9.67 -2.17 5.22
CA VAL A 5 8.58 -1.75 4.35
C VAL A 5 7.25 -1.99 5.03
N HIS A 6 6.34 -1.04 4.90
CA HIS A 6 4.93 -1.20 5.22
C HIS A 6 4.26 -1.92 4.05
N LEU A 7 3.37 -2.87 4.34
CA LEU A 7 2.73 -3.69 3.33
C LEU A 7 1.20 -3.60 3.43
N TRP A 8 0.56 -3.47 2.26
CA TRP A 8 -0.89 -3.50 2.11
C TRP A 8 -1.29 -4.56 1.10
N ILE A 9 -2.34 -5.32 1.39
CA ILE A 9 -2.81 -6.40 0.54
C ILE A 9 -4.34 -6.53 0.61
N GLY A 10 -4.95 -6.91 -0.50
CA GLY A 10 -6.39 -7.11 -0.57
C GLY A 10 -6.91 -7.24 -1.99
N SER A 11 -8.19 -6.97 -2.15
CA SER A 11 -8.86 -7.10 -3.44
C SER A 11 -9.48 -5.77 -3.84
N ASN A 12 -9.11 -5.28 -5.01
CA ASN A 12 -9.69 -4.11 -5.64
C ASN A 12 -10.07 -4.46 -7.08
N PHE A 13 -11.34 -4.26 -7.45
CA PHE A 13 -11.87 -4.56 -8.79
C PHE A 13 -12.32 -3.32 -9.56
N SER A 14 -11.92 -2.12 -9.10
CA SER A 14 -12.06 -0.90 -9.88
C SER A 14 -11.24 -0.98 -11.16
N SER A 15 -11.49 -0.06 -12.10
CA SER A 15 -10.67 0.04 -13.31
C SER A 15 -9.21 0.33 -12.95
N GLU A 16 -8.28 0.02 -13.84
CA GLU A 16 -6.86 0.31 -13.57
C GLU A 16 -6.60 1.80 -13.41
N GLU A 17 -7.31 2.64 -14.17
CA GLU A 17 -7.27 4.09 -14.03
C GLU A 17 -7.74 4.54 -12.63
N GLU A 18 -8.88 4.04 -12.15
CA GLU A 18 -9.41 4.36 -10.83
C GLU A 18 -8.48 3.87 -9.70
N TYR A 19 -7.90 2.67 -9.85
CA TYR A 19 -6.97 2.12 -8.88
C TYR A 19 -5.69 2.95 -8.78
N MET A 20 -5.11 3.34 -9.91
CA MET A 20 -3.88 4.12 -9.95
C MET A 20 -4.09 5.58 -9.55
N HIS A 21 -5.25 6.17 -9.87
CA HIS A 21 -5.58 7.54 -9.47
C HIS A 21 -5.56 7.75 -7.95
N TYR A 22 -5.80 6.69 -7.16
CA TYR A 22 -5.67 6.75 -5.70
C TYR A 22 -4.26 7.17 -5.23
N PHE A 23 -3.22 6.79 -5.98
CA PHE A 23 -1.82 7.09 -5.65
C PHE A 23 -1.31 8.37 -6.33
N GLU A 24 -2.06 8.97 -7.26
CA GLU A 24 -1.58 10.09 -8.08
C GLU A 24 -1.36 11.37 -7.24
N LEU A 25 -0.10 11.81 -7.17
CA LEU A 25 0.28 13.08 -6.53
C LEU A 25 0.00 14.28 -7.43
N ASP A 26 -0.36 15.42 -6.83
CA ASP A 26 -0.72 16.63 -7.56
C ASP A 26 0.50 17.52 -7.82
N TYR A 27 0.99 17.48 -9.06
CA TYR A 27 2.08 18.34 -9.55
C TYR A 27 1.58 19.58 -10.32
N SER A 28 0.27 19.83 -10.34
CA SER A 28 -0.31 20.87 -11.19
C SER A 28 -0.18 22.30 -10.63
N GLU A 29 0.09 22.42 -9.33
CA GLU A 29 0.19 23.69 -8.62
C GLU A 29 1.65 24.17 -8.50
N GLU A 30 1.95 25.40 -8.91
CA GLU A 30 3.30 25.97 -8.83
C GLU A 30 3.81 26.10 -7.38
N GLU A 31 2.90 26.37 -6.43
CA GLU A 31 3.20 26.45 -5.00
C GLU A 31 3.23 25.05 -4.32
N GLY A 32 3.03 23.97 -5.09
CA GLY A 32 3.02 22.60 -4.58
C GLY A 32 2.04 22.39 -3.43
N ILE A 33 2.50 21.70 -2.37
CA ILE A 33 1.69 21.38 -1.18
C ILE A 33 1.19 22.60 -0.39
N ASP A 34 1.81 23.77 -0.58
CA ASP A 34 1.40 25.01 0.08
C ASP A 34 0.26 25.73 -0.67
N SER A 35 -0.06 25.30 -1.91
CA SER A 35 -1.18 25.86 -2.67
C SER A 35 -2.52 25.57 -1.96
N PRO A 36 -3.42 26.56 -1.85
CA PRO A 36 -4.78 26.32 -1.35
C PRO A 36 -5.60 25.40 -2.25
N ASN A 37 -5.17 25.17 -3.50
CA ASN A 37 -5.83 24.29 -4.46
C ASN A 37 -5.18 22.91 -4.56
N TYR A 38 -4.10 22.66 -3.80
CA TYR A 38 -3.39 21.39 -3.81
C TYR A 38 -4.32 20.21 -3.49
N ARG A 39 -4.35 19.22 -4.37
CA ARG A 39 -5.20 18.04 -4.24
C ARG A 39 -4.44 16.91 -3.59
N VAL A 40 -4.70 16.68 -2.31
CA VAL A 40 -4.16 15.53 -1.59
C VAL A 40 -4.66 14.22 -2.24
N CYS A 41 -3.74 13.32 -2.61
CA CYS A 41 -4.07 12.03 -3.21
C CYS A 41 -4.83 11.12 -2.24
N GLY A 42 -5.40 10.03 -2.74
CA GLY A 42 -6.16 9.07 -1.92
C GLY A 42 -5.31 8.43 -0.83
N PHE A 43 -4.10 7.98 -1.17
CA PHE A 43 -3.19 7.36 -0.20
C PHE A 43 -2.77 8.33 0.91
N CYS A 44 -2.38 9.56 0.56
CA CYS A 44 -2.05 10.62 1.52
C CYS A 44 -3.22 10.92 2.47
N LYS A 45 -4.47 10.97 1.96
CA LYS A 45 -5.67 11.20 2.77
C LYS A 45 -5.85 10.12 3.83
N ASP A 46 -5.70 8.85 3.44
CA ASP A 46 -5.87 7.72 4.36
C ASP A 46 -4.73 7.63 5.40
N LEU A 47 -3.52 8.07 5.04
CA LEU A 47 -2.40 8.21 5.97
C LEU A 47 -2.51 9.46 6.86
N GLY A 48 -3.32 10.44 6.50
CA GLY A 48 -3.41 11.74 7.18
C GLY A 48 -2.19 12.63 6.97
N ILE A 49 -1.52 12.50 5.82
CA ILE A 49 -0.36 13.31 5.40
C ILE A 49 -0.70 14.11 4.14
N MET A 50 0.14 15.09 3.79
CA MET A 50 -0.07 15.90 2.57
C MET A 50 0.60 15.29 1.33
N TRP A 51 1.73 14.63 1.53
CA TRP A 51 2.59 14.12 0.47
C TRP A 51 3.38 12.92 0.99
N TYR A 52 3.39 11.82 0.25
CA TYR A 52 4.28 10.68 0.49
C TYR A 52 5.42 10.73 -0.54
N ASP A 53 6.57 10.14 -0.20
CA ASP A 53 7.72 10.14 -1.11
C ASP A 53 7.54 9.04 -2.18
N GLU A 54 7.30 9.42 -3.43
CA GLU A 54 7.01 8.47 -4.52
C GLU A 54 8.19 7.57 -4.89
N ASP A 55 9.42 7.96 -4.53
CA ASP A 55 10.61 7.12 -4.78
C ASP A 55 10.66 5.89 -3.85
N PHE A 56 9.87 5.89 -2.77
CA PHE A 56 9.85 4.83 -1.76
C PHE A 56 8.56 4.00 -1.75
N ILE A 57 7.73 4.10 -2.80
CA ILE A 57 6.53 3.26 -2.96
C ILE A 57 6.71 2.25 -4.10
N GLY A 58 6.21 1.04 -3.91
CA GLY A 58 6.03 0.06 -4.98
C GLY A 58 4.58 -0.34 -5.11
N VAL A 59 3.91 0.17 -6.15
CA VAL A 59 2.55 -0.23 -6.53
C VAL A 59 2.66 -1.31 -7.60
N ILE A 60 2.38 -2.55 -7.22
CA ILE A 60 2.52 -3.71 -8.10
C ILE A 60 1.27 -3.80 -9.00
N PRO A 61 1.40 -4.08 -10.31
CA PRO A 61 0.26 -4.27 -11.19
C PRO A 61 -0.70 -5.32 -10.64
N ARG A 62 -1.99 -5.00 -10.61
CA ARG A 62 -3.01 -5.91 -10.09
C ARG A 62 -3.22 -7.09 -11.02
N PHE A 63 -3.58 -8.22 -10.42
CA PHE A 63 -4.16 -9.33 -11.15
C PHE A 63 -5.62 -9.02 -11.51
N ASP A 64 -6.07 -9.48 -12.68
CA ASP A 64 -7.47 -9.33 -13.12
C ASP A 64 -8.47 -10.02 -12.16
N ASN A 65 -8.00 -11.06 -11.45
CA ASN A 65 -8.78 -11.85 -10.51
C ASN A 65 -7.95 -12.11 -9.26
N ASP A 66 -8.63 -12.41 -8.15
CA ASP A 66 -7.97 -12.86 -6.92
C ASP A 66 -7.10 -14.11 -7.16
N VAL A 67 -5.84 -14.04 -6.77
CA VAL A 67 -4.85 -15.13 -6.81
C VAL A 67 -4.51 -15.63 -5.40
N MET A 68 -3.76 -16.73 -5.31
CA MET A 68 -3.26 -17.20 -4.01
C MET A 68 -2.24 -16.21 -3.44
N LEU A 69 -2.13 -16.16 -2.10
CA LEU A 69 -1.13 -15.31 -1.43
C LEU A 69 0.30 -15.62 -1.89
N ASP A 70 0.60 -16.89 -2.17
CA ASP A 70 1.88 -17.31 -2.73
C ASP A 70 2.21 -16.65 -4.08
N GLU A 71 1.20 -16.38 -4.91
CA GLU A 71 1.42 -15.82 -6.24
C GLU A 71 1.66 -14.30 -6.17
N ILE A 72 0.88 -13.60 -5.35
CA ILE A 72 0.96 -12.13 -5.25
C ILE A 72 2.14 -11.64 -4.42
N LEU A 73 2.62 -12.43 -3.46
CA LEU A 73 3.75 -12.05 -2.60
C LEU A 73 5.12 -12.13 -3.31
N VAL A 74 5.19 -12.73 -4.51
CA VAL A 74 6.45 -12.86 -5.27
C VAL A 74 7.02 -11.50 -5.65
N ASP A 75 6.16 -10.52 -5.95
CA ASP A 75 6.58 -9.20 -6.42
C ASP A 75 6.70 -8.17 -5.27
N ALA A 76 6.42 -8.57 -4.03
CA ALA A 76 6.54 -7.71 -2.86
C ALA A 76 8.02 -7.54 -2.47
N ALA A 77 8.45 -6.30 -2.20
CA ALA A 77 9.82 -6.02 -1.73
C ALA A 77 10.00 -6.37 -0.25
N VAL A 78 9.76 -7.63 0.12
CA VAL A 78 9.89 -8.17 1.47
C VAL A 78 10.85 -9.36 1.49
N ASP A 79 11.62 -9.47 2.57
CA ASP A 79 12.55 -10.59 2.75
C ASP A 79 11.78 -11.92 2.84
N GLU A 80 12.32 -12.98 2.22
CA GLU A 80 11.69 -14.31 2.17
C GLU A 80 11.35 -14.85 3.58
N SER A 81 12.14 -14.50 4.60
CA SER A 81 11.89 -14.92 5.98
C SER A 81 10.62 -14.32 6.58
N GLU A 82 10.09 -13.23 6.01
CA GLU A 82 8.88 -12.54 6.48
C GLU A 82 7.59 -13.14 5.91
N ILE A 83 7.67 -13.90 4.81
CA ILE A 83 6.50 -14.43 4.07
C ILE A 83 5.57 -15.25 4.98
N SER A 84 6.13 -16.04 5.89
CA SER A 84 5.34 -16.84 6.82
C SER A 84 4.52 -16.00 7.81
N PHE A 85 5.08 -14.87 8.28
CA PHE A 85 4.39 -13.94 9.18
C PHE A 85 3.32 -13.14 8.45
N ILE A 86 3.61 -12.70 7.22
CA ILE A 86 2.65 -12.02 6.34
C ILE A 86 1.42 -12.88 6.14
N LYS A 87 1.59 -14.15 5.75
CA LYS A 87 0.45 -15.07 5.55
C LYS A 87 -0.35 -15.32 6.83
N ALA A 88 0.32 -15.44 7.98
CA ALA A 88 -0.35 -15.58 9.25
C ALA A 88 -1.22 -14.34 9.58
N ARG A 89 -0.73 -13.13 9.27
CA ARG A 89 -1.52 -11.91 9.42
C ARG A 89 -2.69 -11.85 8.47
N CYS A 90 -2.52 -12.26 7.21
CA CYS A 90 -3.62 -12.37 6.25
C CYS A 90 -4.73 -13.32 6.74
N GLU A 91 -4.36 -14.48 7.32
CA GLU A 91 -5.34 -15.43 7.88
C GLU A 91 -6.15 -14.79 9.03
N VAL A 92 -5.50 -14.03 9.93
CA VAL A 92 -6.18 -13.30 11.02
C VAL A 92 -7.19 -12.29 10.48
N LEU A 93 -6.90 -11.67 9.34
CA LEU A 93 -7.77 -10.71 8.66
C LEU A 93 -8.78 -11.38 7.71
N GLY A 94 -8.77 -12.71 7.59
CA GLY A 94 -9.63 -13.47 6.68
C GLY A 94 -9.26 -13.34 5.19
N ILE A 95 -8.08 -12.83 4.87
CA ILE A 95 -7.58 -12.64 3.50
C ILE A 95 -6.94 -13.95 3.04
N LYS A 96 -7.69 -14.75 2.29
CA LYS A 96 -7.20 -16.04 1.73
C LYS A 96 -6.66 -15.91 0.31
N ARG A 97 -7.12 -14.89 -0.40
CA ARG A 97 -6.77 -14.54 -1.77
C ARG A 97 -6.80 -13.02 -1.89
N ALA A 98 -6.06 -12.51 -2.85
CA ALA A 98 -5.93 -11.07 -3.11
C ALA A 98 -5.58 -10.87 -4.59
N ASN A 99 -5.85 -9.69 -5.12
CA ASN A 99 -5.43 -9.33 -6.48
C ASN A 99 -4.51 -8.10 -6.51
N ALA A 100 -4.34 -7.42 -5.39
CA ALA A 100 -3.58 -6.19 -5.27
C ALA A 100 -2.68 -6.20 -4.03
N ILE A 101 -1.47 -5.66 -4.20
CA ILE A 101 -0.48 -5.49 -3.14
C ILE A 101 0.35 -4.24 -3.46
N PHE A 102 0.72 -3.49 -2.44
CA PHE A 102 1.73 -2.44 -2.56
C PHE A 102 2.51 -2.31 -1.26
N TRP A 103 3.71 -1.74 -1.37
CA TRP A 103 4.58 -1.47 -0.23
C TRP A 103 5.04 -0.02 -0.22
N TYR A 104 5.39 0.47 0.98
CA TYR A 104 5.96 1.81 1.17
C TYR A 104 7.08 1.77 2.21
N GLN A 105 8.23 2.36 1.89
CA GLN A 105 9.40 2.41 2.75
C GLN A 105 9.50 3.76 3.45
N ASP A 106 8.97 3.83 4.67
CA ASP A 106 9.14 4.98 5.55
C ASP A 106 9.22 4.50 7.01
N PRO A 107 10.40 4.50 7.63
CA PRO A 107 10.56 4.00 8.99
C PRO A 107 9.91 4.90 10.04
N GLU A 108 9.55 6.15 9.70
CA GLU A 108 8.91 7.10 10.61
C GLU A 108 7.38 7.10 10.46
N LEU A 109 6.85 6.46 9.42
CA LEU A 109 5.41 6.37 9.20
C LEU A 109 4.72 5.57 10.31
N VAL A 110 3.81 6.24 11.01
CA VAL A 110 2.96 5.61 12.03
C VAL A 110 1.56 5.42 11.46
N ILE A 111 1.23 4.16 11.17
CA ILE A 111 -0.10 3.79 10.69
C ILE A 111 -1.02 3.56 11.89
N LYS A 112 -2.11 4.32 11.97
CA LYS A 112 -3.14 4.14 12.98
C LYS A 112 -4.00 2.95 12.59
N GLU A 113 -3.72 1.79 13.20
CA GLU A 113 -4.58 0.63 13.04
C GLU A 113 -5.97 0.93 13.62
N SER A 114 -7.00 0.79 12.80
CA SER A 114 -8.39 0.78 13.25
C SER A 114 -9.14 -0.35 12.57
N ASP A 115 -10.12 -0.90 13.28
CA ASP A 115 -10.87 -2.06 12.81
C ASP A 115 -11.55 -1.74 11.47
N ASN A 116 -11.20 -2.53 10.44
CA ASN A 116 -11.71 -2.42 9.08
C ASN A 116 -11.28 -1.18 8.28
N GLN A 117 -10.27 -0.42 8.70
CA GLN A 117 -9.68 0.59 7.82
C GLN A 117 -9.03 -0.09 6.62
N THR A 118 -9.36 0.40 5.43
CA THR A 118 -8.75 0.00 4.18
C THR A 118 -8.11 1.19 3.49
N TYR A 119 -7.18 0.90 2.59
CA TYR A 119 -6.43 1.83 1.77
C TYR A 119 -6.66 1.39 0.33
N ASN A 120 -7.60 2.02 -0.35
CA ASN A 120 -8.05 1.59 -1.68
C ASN A 120 -8.54 0.12 -1.72
N ASN A 121 -9.32 -0.31 -0.71
CA ASN A 121 -9.76 -1.70 -0.47
C ASN A 121 -8.66 -2.71 -0.06
N LEU A 122 -7.43 -2.26 0.17
CA LEU A 122 -6.36 -3.10 0.70
C LEU A 122 -6.22 -2.87 2.21
N TYR A 123 -5.92 -3.93 2.95
CA TYR A 123 -5.68 -3.85 4.38
C TYR A 123 -4.20 -3.59 4.63
N TYR A 124 -3.90 -2.69 5.56
CA TYR A 124 -2.55 -2.63 6.11
C TYR A 124 -2.28 -3.90 6.93
N ILE A 125 -1.20 -4.60 6.59
CA ILE A 125 -0.85 -5.88 7.23
C ILE A 125 0.42 -5.81 8.07
N GLY A 126 1.03 -4.64 8.22
CA GLY A 126 2.18 -4.46 9.11
C GLY A 126 3.44 -4.02 8.40
N GLN A 127 4.52 -3.93 9.18
CA GLN A 127 5.85 -3.55 8.74
C GLN A 127 6.76 -4.77 8.80
N TYR A 128 7.48 -5.04 7.72
CA TYR A 128 8.31 -6.23 7.54
C TYR A 128 9.71 -5.83 7.08
N LYS A 129 10.68 -6.73 7.22
CA LYS A 129 11.99 -6.55 6.62
C LYS A 129 11.86 -6.52 5.08
N GLY A 130 12.47 -5.53 4.44
CA GLY A 130 12.58 -5.44 2.99
C GLY A 130 13.70 -6.31 2.44
N ASP A 131 13.55 -6.73 1.17
CA ASP A 131 14.59 -7.44 0.40
C ASP A 131 15.85 -6.58 0.15
#